data_AF-A0A957USE9-F1
#
_entry.id   AF-A0A957USE9-F1
#
_cell.length_a   1.000
_cell.length_b   1.000
_cell.length_c   1.000
_cell.angle_alpha   90.00
_cell.angle_beta   90.00
_cell.angle_gamma   90.00
#
_symmetry.space_group_name_H-M   'P 1'
#
loop_
_entity.id
_entity.type
_entity.pdbx_description
1 polymer ?
#
loop_
_entity_poly.entity_id
_entity_poly.type
_entity_poly.pdbx_seq_one_letter_code
_entity_poly.pdbx_strand_id
1 'polypeptide(L)'
;AIEIFNGIAVDANDSADSWHIADVMLGRGQRYFAVATDDFHAKEHHSDFGRGWVWVKSTERTPEALLAALKAGAYYSSTGPEIYDVQIVPGQTAYVRCSPVERIFVTGRGSSSARAQGHGLAEAEIDLRNFSSPYCRITVRDVHGGRAWTNPIWY
;
A
#
# COMPACT_ATOMS: atom_id res chain seq x y z
N ALA A 1 -0.34 -13.14 2.81
CA ALA A 1 -0.83 -11.77 2.56
C ALA A 1 -2.27 -11.87 2.10
N ILE A 2 -3.05 -10.81 2.25
CA ILE A 2 -4.38 -10.67 1.64
C ILE A 2 -4.20 -9.90 0.33
N GLU A 3 -4.78 -10.38 -0.77
CA GLU A 3 -4.84 -9.60 -2.01
C GLU A 3 -5.80 -8.42 -1.81
N ILE A 4 -5.30 -7.20 -1.92
CA ILE A 4 -6.07 -5.96 -1.71
C ILE A 4 -6.47 -5.30 -3.03
N PHE A 5 -5.85 -5.72 -4.13
CA PHE A 5 -6.16 -5.27 -5.48
C PHE A 5 -5.87 -6.40 -6.46
N ASN A 6 -6.87 -6.73 -7.29
CA ASN A 6 -6.76 -7.68 -8.38
C ASN A 6 -7.06 -6.97 -9.72
N GLY A 7 -6.08 -6.96 -10.63
CA GLY A 7 -6.15 -6.18 -11.87
C GLY A 7 -7.22 -6.65 -12.85
N ILE A 8 -7.32 -7.95 -13.10
CA ILE A 8 -8.32 -8.51 -14.01
C ILE A 8 -9.75 -8.28 -13.51
N ALA A 9 -9.98 -8.30 -12.19
CA ALA A 9 -11.29 -8.09 -11.60
C ALA A 9 -11.89 -6.71 -11.92
N VAL A 10 -11.07 -5.70 -12.25
CA VAL A 10 -11.58 -4.39 -12.68
C VAL A 10 -12.46 -4.52 -13.94
N ASP A 11 -12.01 -5.29 -14.93
CA ASP A 11 -12.74 -5.44 -16.21
C ASP A 11 -13.65 -6.68 -16.20
N ALA A 12 -13.31 -7.71 -15.41
CA ALA A 12 -14.04 -8.98 -15.41
C ALA A 12 -15.34 -8.94 -14.60
N ASN A 13 -15.37 -8.23 -13.46
CA ASN A 13 -16.52 -8.29 -12.54
C ASN A 13 -16.69 -7.09 -11.60
N ASP A 14 -15.94 -6.00 -11.77
CA ASP A 14 -16.00 -4.78 -10.94
C ASP A 14 -15.79 -5.04 -9.43
N SER A 15 -14.91 -5.99 -9.09
CA SER A 15 -14.66 -6.37 -7.68
C SER A 15 -13.17 -6.40 -7.32
N ALA A 16 -12.40 -5.42 -7.82
CA ALA A 16 -10.95 -5.39 -7.67
C ALA A 16 -10.46 -5.07 -6.25
N ASP A 17 -11.18 -4.28 -5.46
CA ASP A 17 -10.73 -3.80 -4.14
C ASP A 17 -11.16 -4.76 -3.01
N SER A 18 -10.21 -5.13 -2.15
CA SER A 18 -10.43 -6.05 -1.02
C SER A 18 -9.91 -5.51 0.32
N TRP A 19 -9.68 -4.19 0.42
CA TRP A 19 -9.17 -3.59 1.66
C TRP A 19 -10.09 -3.81 2.85
N HIS A 20 -11.41 -3.83 2.65
CA HIS A 20 -12.35 -4.06 3.73
C HIS A 20 -12.10 -5.39 4.47
N ILE A 21 -11.77 -6.45 3.73
CA ILE A 21 -11.44 -7.76 4.32
C ILE A 21 -10.16 -7.65 5.16
N ALA A 22 -9.13 -6.99 4.64
CA ALA A 22 -7.88 -6.78 5.36
C ALA A 22 -8.10 -5.93 6.63
N ASP A 23 -8.85 -4.83 6.55
CA ASP A 23 -9.12 -3.95 7.68
C ASP A 23 -9.91 -4.65 8.79
N VAL A 24 -10.88 -5.53 8.46
CA VAL A 24 -11.58 -6.36 9.44
C VAL A 24 -10.62 -7.30 10.16
N MET A 25 -9.72 -7.98 9.43
CA MET A 25 -8.76 -8.92 10.02
C MET A 25 -7.75 -8.19 10.91
N LEU A 26 -7.19 -7.06 10.43
CA LEU A 26 -6.26 -6.23 11.19
C LEU A 26 -6.94 -5.65 12.45
N GLY A 27 -8.21 -5.23 12.34
CA GLY A 27 -9.02 -4.75 13.46
C GLY A 27 -9.30 -5.80 14.54
N ARG A 28 -9.26 -7.09 14.17
CA ARG A 28 -9.34 -8.25 15.07
C ARG A 28 -7.98 -8.68 15.63
N GLY A 29 -6.92 -7.92 15.35
CA GLY A 29 -5.56 -8.20 15.84
C GLY A 29 -4.77 -9.22 15.03
N GLN A 30 -5.30 -9.68 13.89
CA GLN A 30 -4.53 -10.52 12.97
C GLN A 30 -3.48 -9.68 12.25
N ARG A 31 -2.30 -10.26 11.98
CA ARG A 31 -1.19 -9.56 11.34
C ARG A 31 -0.97 -10.10 9.93
N TYR A 32 -1.76 -9.61 8.98
CA TYR A 32 -1.59 -9.93 7.57
C TYR A 32 -0.90 -8.81 6.81
N PHE A 33 0.04 -9.18 5.94
CA PHE A 33 0.52 -8.32 4.86
C PHE A 33 -0.52 -8.18 3.75
N ALA A 34 -0.30 -7.23 2.84
CA ALA A 34 -1.20 -6.89 1.75
C ALA A 34 -0.46 -6.93 0.41
N VAL A 35 -1.08 -7.49 -0.63
CA VAL A 35 -0.51 -7.63 -1.98
C VAL A 35 -1.46 -7.08 -3.04
N ALA A 36 -0.93 -6.41 -4.07
CA ALA A 36 -1.64 -6.11 -5.30
C ALA A 36 -1.08 -6.96 -6.44
N THR A 37 -1.96 -7.49 -7.28
CA THR A 37 -1.57 -8.27 -8.46
C THR A 37 -2.38 -7.79 -9.67
N ASP A 38 -1.87 -8.06 -10.87
CA ASP A 38 -2.58 -7.79 -12.10
C ASP A 38 -3.44 -9.00 -12.54
N ASP A 39 -3.02 -10.21 -12.17
CA ASP A 39 -3.66 -11.49 -12.48
C ASP A 39 -3.95 -11.59 -13.99
N PHE A 40 -2.89 -11.34 -14.76
CA PHE A 40 -2.93 -11.18 -16.20
C PHE A 40 -3.36 -12.46 -16.94
N HIS A 41 -4.40 -12.37 -17.77
CA HIS A 41 -4.90 -13.48 -18.59
C HIS A 41 -4.81 -13.24 -20.11
N ALA A 42 -4.39 -12.05 -20.55
CA ALA A 42 -4.22 -11.72 -21.97
C ALA A 42 -5.51 -11.90 -22.82
N LYS A 43 -6.69 -11.58 -22.26
CA LYS A 43 -7.96 -11.67 -22.99
C LYS A 43 -8.16 -10.43 -23.87
N GLU A 44 -8.71 -10.63 -25.07
CA GLU A 44 -8.85 -9.61 -26.14
C GLU A 44 -9.56 -8.31 -25.70
N HIS A 45 -10.35 -8.35 -24.62
CA HIS A 45 -11.11 -7.19 -24.11
C HIS A 45 -10.75 -6.80 -22.67
N HIS A 46 -9.71 -7.41 -22.10
CA HIS A 46 -9.23 -7.06 -20.76
C HIS A 46 -7.91 -6.31 -20.93
N SER A 47 -7.82 -5.11 -20.37
CA SER A 47 -6.54 -4.40 -20.30
C SER A 47 -5.88 -4.68 -18.96
N ASP A 48 -5.68 -5.96 -18.63
CA ASP A 48 -5.34 -6.46 -17.30
C ASP A 48 -3.83 -6.45 -16.97
N PHE A 49 -2.95 -6.21 -17.95
CA PHE A 49 -1.50 -6.16 -17.70
C PHE A 49 -1.07 -4.93 -16.90
N GLY A 50 -0.19 -5.11 -15.92
CA GLY A 50 0.46 -4.00 -15.24
C GLY A 50 -0.51 -3.12 -14.45
N ARG A 51 -1.60 -3.71 -13.95
CA ARG A 51 -2.58 -3.01 -13.11
C ARG A 51 -2.24 -3.04 -11.62
N GLY A 52 -1.52 -4.06 -11.17
CA GLY A 52 -1.14 -4.23 -9.77
C GLY A 52 0.13 -5.06 -9.63
N TRP A 53 1.01 -4.64 -8.72
CA TRP A 53 2.25 -5.36 -8.44
C TRP A 53 2.79 -5.02 -7.05
N VAL A 54 3.91 -5.64 -6.69
CA VAL A 54 4.70 -5.28 -5.51
C VAL A 54 6.08 -4.79 -5.88
N TRP A 55 6.56 -3.81 -5.13
CA TRP A 55 7.96 -3.36 -5.14
C TRP A 55 8.69 -4.00 -3.97
N VAL A 56 9.64 -4.89 -4.27
CA VAL A 56 10.37 -5.67 -3.25
C VAL A 56 11.67 -4.97 -2.89
N LYS A 57 11.88 -4.71 -1.59
CA LYS A 57 13.12 -4.17 -1.05
C LYS A 57 14.11 -5.31 -0.81
N SER A 58 15.01 -5.51 -1.78
CA SER A 58 16.06 -6.53 -1.72
C SER A 58 17.39 -5.97 -2.22
N THR A 59 18.51 -6.42 -1.64
CA THR A 59 19.87 -6.07 -2.09
C THR A 59 20.29 -6.84 -3.33
N GLU A 60 19.64 -7.99 -3.59
CA GLU A 60 19.91 -8.87 -4.72
C GLU A 60 18.63 -9.24 -5.47
N ARG A 61 18.77 -9.56 -6.76
CA ARG A 61 17.68 -10.03 -7.63
C ARG A 61 17.71 -11.56 -7.82
N THR A 62 18.11 -12.28 -6.79
CA THR A 62 18.09 -13.76 -6.75
C THR A 62 16.73 -14.24 -6.21
N PRO A 63 16.23 -15.41 -6.65
CA PRO A 63 14.98 -15.97 -6.13
C PRO A 63 14.96 -16.08 -4.60
N GLU A 64 16.08 -16.46 -3.99
CA GLU A 64 16.22 -16.64 -2.54
C GLU A 64 16.10 -15.31 -1.79
N ALA A 65 16.81 -14.27 -2.25
CA ALA A 65 16.76 -12.95 -1.63
C ALA A 65 15.37 -12.32 -1.76
N LEU A 66 14.74 -12.43 -2.94
CA LEU A 66 13.40 -11.93 -3.17
C LEU A 66 12.36 -12.66 -2.31
N LEU A 67 12.45 -13.99 -2.22
CA LEU A 67 11.55 -14.78 -1.38
C LEU A 67 11.68 -14.43 0.11
N ALA A 68 12.92 -14.22 0.58
CA ALA A 68 13.18 -13.80 1.95
C ALA A 68 12.55 -12.42 2.24
N ALA A 69 12.76 -11.44 1.35
CA ALA A 69 12.19 -10.10 1.47
C ALA A 69 10.65 -10.13 1.46
N LEU A 70 10.04 -10.90 0.55
CA LEU A 70 8.58 -11.07 0.47
C LEU A 70 8.01 -11.68 1.75
N LYS A 71 8.63 -12.75 2.27
CA LYS A 71 8.20 -13.39 3.53
C LYS A 71 8.35 -12.46 4.73
N ALA A 72 9.36 -11.60 4.72
CA ALA A 72 9.58 -10.60 5.77
C ALA A 72 8.64 -9.39 5.66
N GLY A 73 7.86 -9.25 4.58
CA GLY A 73 7.01 -8.07 4.36
C GLY A 73 7.78 -6.84 3.87
N ALA A 74 9.03 -7.01 3.42
CA ALA A 74 9.90 -5.95 2.92
C ALA A 74 9.52 -5.56 1.48
N TYR A 75 8.28 -5.11 1.31
CA TYR A 75 7.73 -4.65 0.04
C TYR A 75 6.55 -3.72 0.27
N TYR A 76 6.12 -3.03 -0.79
CA TYR A 76 4.85 -2.31 -0.85
C TYR A 76 4.09 -2.69 -2.12
N SER A 77 2.77 -2.52 -2.12
CA SER A 77 1.90 -2.79 -3.26
C SER A 77 1.63 -1.51 -4.05
N SER A 78 1.47 -1.58 -5.37
CA SER A 78 1.23 -0.40 -6.21
C SER A 78 0.36 -0.71 -7.43
N THR A 79 -0.38 0.31 -7.88
CA THR A 79 -1.04 0.40 -9.20
C THR A 79 -0.53 1.62 -9.99
N GLY A 80 0.67 2.11 -9.68
CA GLY A 80 1.27 3.27 -10.34
C GLY A 80 2.32 3.96 -9.48
N PRO A 81 1.93 4.65 -8.39
CA PRO A 81 2.85 5.44 -7.57
C PRO A 81 4.00 4.64 -6.96
N GLU A 82 5.09 5.34 -6.66
CA GLU A 82 6.25 4.78 -5.99
C GLU A 82 6.41 5.32 -4.57
N ILE A 83 6.82 4.47 -3.64
CA ILE A 83 7.18 4.84 -2.27
C ILE A 83 8.69 4.65 -2.11
N TYR A 84 9.40 5.74 -1.82
CA TYR A 84 10.85 5.77 -1.70
C TYR A 84 11.34 5.64 -0.26
N ASP A 85 10.61 6.23 0.69
CA ASP A 85 10.95 6.15 2.11
C ASP A 85 9.71 6.33 3.00
N VAL A 86 9.71 5.62 4.13
CA VAL A 86 8.69 5.72 5.18
C VAL A 86 9.38 5.60 6.53
N GLN A 87 9.22 6.60 7.37
CA GLN A 87 9.73 6.62 8.74
C GLN A 87 8.57 6.93 9.70
N ILE A 88 8.40 6.11 10.72
CA ILE A 88 7.32 6.26 11.70
C ILE A 88 7.92 6.43 13.08
N VAL A 89 7.55 7.52 13.75
CA VAL A 89 7.78 7.74 15.18
C VAL A 89 6.42 7.63 15.88
N PRO A 90 6.10 6.48 16.51
CA PRO A 90 4.79 6.24 17.09
C PRO A 90 4.34 7.35 18.05
N GLY A 91 3.11 7.82 17.87
CA GLY A 91 2.53 8.90 18.69
C GLY A 91 3.11 10.29 18.43
N GLN A 92 3.98 10.47 17.41
CA GLN A 92 4.56 11.76 17.07
C GLN A 92 4.40 12.10 15.60
N THR A 93 5.06 11.37 14.69
CA THR A 93 5.13 11.77 13.28
C THR A 93 5.30 10.59 12.34
N ALA A 94 4.82 10.75 11.10
CA ALA A 94 5.15 9.90 9.97
C ALA A 94 5.78 10.77 8.87
N TYR A 95 6.97 10.39 8.42
CA TYR A 95 7.62 10.96 7.25
C TYR A 95 7.50 10.00 6.07
N VAL A 96 7.10 10.52 4.90
CA VAL A 96 6.92 9.76 3.68
C VAL A 96 7.58 10.49 2.52
N ARG A 97 8.33 9.77 1.69
CA ARG A 97 8.86 10.24 0.40
C ARG A 97 8.39 9.31 -0.72
N CYS A 98 7.88 9.86 -1.80
CA CYS A 98 7.21 9.12 -2.88
C CYS A 98 7.35 9.82 -4.23
N SER A 99 6.87 9.15 -5.30
CA SER A 99 6.60 9.81 -6.57
C SER A 99 5.57 10.94 -6.37
N PRO A 100 5.49 11.94 -7.29
CA PRO A 100 4.51 13.02 -7.19
C PRO A 100 3.07 12.51 -7.02
N VAL A 101 2.41 12.91 -5.93
CA VAL A 101 1.06 12.47 -5.55
C VAL A 101 0.18 13.65 -5.12
N GLU A 102 -1.13 13.46 -5.14
CA GLU A 102 -2.07 14.49 -4.65
C GLU A 102 -2.34 14.34 -3.15
N ARG A 103 -2.19 13.12 -2.63
CA ARG A 103 -2.53 12.79 -1.23
C ARG A 103 -1.62 11.69 -0.68
N ILE A 104 -1.29 11.85 0.59
CA ILE A 104 -0.64 10.84 1.43
C ILE A 104 -1.55 10.62 2.64
N PHE A 105 -1.90 9.37 2.91
CA PHE A 105 -2.75 8.98 4.03
C PHE A 105 -1.97 8.10 5.00
N VAL A 106 -2.22 8.30 6.29
CA VAL A 106 -1.88 7.36 7.36
C VAL A 106 -3.20 6.82 7.88
N THR A 107 -3.44 5.53 7.76
CA THR A 107 -4.68 4.88 8.26
C THR A 107 -4.33 3.77 9.23
N GLY A 108 -5.14 3.58 10.26
CA GLY A 108 -4.99 2.49 11.24
C GLY A 108 -6.31 1.83 11.57
N ARG A 109 -6.34 1.11 12.69
CA ARG A 109 -7.55 0.50 13.26
C ARG A 109 -8.70 1.50 13.43
N GLY A 110 -9.89 1.08 13.00
CA GLY A 110 -11.11 1.87 13.17
C GLY A 110 -11.11 3.12 12.31
N SER A 111 -11.45 4.26 12.89
CA SER A 111 -11.47 5.57 12.19
C SER A 111 -10.15 6.32 12.23
N SER A 112 -9.11 5.76 12.87
CA SER A 112 -7.81 6.42 13.04
C SER A 112 -7.17 6.75 11.70
N SER A 113 -7.04 8.04 11.43
CA SER A 113 -6.50 8.55 10.17
C SER A 113 -5.82 9.90 10.33
N ALA A 114 -4.80 10.14 9.50
CA ALA A 114 -4.14 11.42 9.29
C ALA A 114 -3.77 11.53 7.80
N ARG A 115 -3.49 12.75 7.31
CA ARG A 115 -3.21 12.97 5.88
C ARG A 115 -2.40 14.22 5.60
N ALA A 116 -1.70 14.20 4.47
CA ALA A 116 -1.20 15.37 3.76
C ALA A 116 -1.85 15.44 2.37
N GLN A 117 -2.03 16.66 1.85
CA GLN A 117 -2.60 16.90 0.52
C GLN A 117 -1.92 18.11 -0.12
N GLY A 118 -1.78 18.08 -1.43
CA GLY A 118 -1.14 19.13 -2.22
C GLY A 118 -0.95 18.68 -3.65
N HIS A 119 -0.61 19.60 -4.55
CA HIS A 119 -0.41 19.28 -5.95
C HIS A 119 1.02 18.80 -6.19
N GLY A 120 1.17 17.55 -6.62
CA GLY A 120 2.49 16.95 -6.87
C GLY A 120 3.40 16.84 -5.64
N LEU A 121 2.84 16.51 -4.47
CA LEU A 121 3.63 16.23 -3.27
C LEU A 121 4.61 15.08 -3.53
N ALA A 122 5.89 15.29 -3.25
CA ALA A 122 6.92 14.25 -3.32
C ALA A 122 7.41 13.79 -1.93
N GLU A 123 7.10 14.57 -0.90
CA GLU A 123 7.40 14.26 0.50
C GLU A 123 6.38 14.92 1.43
N ALA A 124 6.18 14.34 2.61
CA ALA A 124 5.39 14.96 3.67
C ALA A 124 5.80 14.44 5.05
N GLU A 125 5.70 15.32 6.04
CA GLU A 125 5.66 14.98 7.45
C GLU A 125 4.21 15.11 7.96
N ILE A 126 3.71 14.09 8.65
CA ILE A 126 2.31 13.97 9.08
C ILE A 126 2.28 13.76 10.60
N ASP A 127 1.60 14.67 11.30
CA ASP A 127 1.42 14.61 12.76
C ASP A 127 0.56 13.40 13.18
N LEU A 128 1.10 12.59 14.09
CA LEU A 128 0.44 11.40 14.65
C LEU A 128 0.09 11.54 16.14
N ARG A 129 0.21 12.72 16.74
CA ARG A 129 -0.09 12.92 18.17
C ARG A 129 -1.54 12.60 18.53
N ASN A 130 -2.46 12.75 17.58
CA ASN A 130 -3.88 12.40 17.72
C ASN A 130 -4.25 11.07 17.03
N PHE A 131 -3.27 10.30 16.56
CA PHE A 131 -3.47 9.03 15.88
C PHE A 131 -3.41 7.87 16.88
N SER A 132 -4.56 7.28 17.20
CA SER A 132 -4.66 6.16 18.15
C SER A 132 -4.82 4.83 17.44
N SER A 133 -3.72 4.10 17.26
CA SER A 133 -3.75 2.79 16.62
C SER A 133 -2.51 1.96 16.94
N PRO A 134 -2.61 0.62 17.06
CA PRO A 134 -1.46 -0.26 17.26
C PRO A 134 -0.70 -0.60 15.96
N TYR A 135 -1.16 -0.06 14.83
CA TYR A 135 -0.49 -0.14 13.55
C TYR A 135 -0.92 1.03 12.68
N CYS A 136 -0.13 1.33 11.66
CA CYS A 136 -0.53 2.22 10.59
C CYS A 136 -0.24 1.62 9.22
N ARG A 137 -0.87 2.18 8.19
CA ARG A 137 -0.60 1.91 6.78
C ARG A 137 -0.45 3.25 6.10
N ILE A 138 0.60 3.39 5.28
CA ILE A 138 0.75 4.53 4.40
C ILE A 138 0.08 4.20 3.07
N THR A 139 -0.69 5.15 2.55
CA THR A 139 -1.25 5.10 1.20
C THR A 139 -0.94 6.40 0.50
N VAL A 140 -0.29 6.33 -0.65
CA VAL A 140 -0.08 7.48 -1.53
C VAL A 140 -1.00 7.36 -2.74
N ARG A 141 -1.52 8.48 -3.24
CA ARG A 141 -2.45 8.50 -4.38
C ARG A 141 -2.11 9.60 -5.37
N ASP A 142 -1.84 9.23 -6.61
CA ASP A 142 -1.54 10.16 -7.70
C ASP A 142 -2.79 10.86 -8.24
N VAL A 143 -2.57 11.74 -9.23
CA VAL A 143 -3.62 12.51 -9.91
C VAL A 143 -4.51 11.65 -10.81
N HIS A 144 -4.03 10.49 -11.26
CA HIS A 144 -4.77 9.55 -12.10
C HIS A 144 -5.59 8.54 -11.29
N GLY A 145 -5.52 8.60 -9.95
CA GLY A 145 -6.20 7.68 -9.04
C GLY A 145 -5.42 6.41 -8.72
N GLY A 146 -4.22 6.26 -9.28
CA GLY A 146 -3.27 5.21 -8.94
C GLY A 146 -2.86 5.30 -7.48
N ARG A 147 -2.65 4.15 -6.84
CA ARG A 147 -2.37 4.06 -5.41
C ARG A 147 -1.16 3.18 -5.15
N ALA A 148 -0.40 3.51 -4.12
CA ALA A 148 0.57 2.60 -3.54
C ALA A 148 0.37 2.52 -2.02
N TRP A 149 0.52 1.32 -1.49
CA TRP A 149 0.24 0.99 -0.10
C TRP A 149 1.40 0.24 0.51
N THR A 150 1.86 0.70 1.68
CA THR A 150 2.74 -0.14 2.49
C THR A 150 1.97 -1.35 3.00
N ASN A 151 2.70 -2.37 3.43
CA ASN A 151 2.17 -3.30 4.42
C ASN A 151 1.76 -2.54 5.70
N PRO A 152 0.88 -3.11 6.54
CA PRO A 152 0.67 -2.59 7.88
C PRO A 152 2.00 -2.57 8.66
N ILE A 153 2.28 -1.45 9.30
CA ILE A 153 3.46 -1.21 10.14
C ILE A 153 2.99 -1.25 11.59
N TRP A 154 3.39 -2.30 12.31
CA TRP A 154 3.06 -2.50 13.72
C TRP A 154 4.13 -1.88 14.62
N TYR A 155 3.70 -1.34 15.76
CA TYR A 155 4.56 -0.78 16.82
C TYR A 155 3.93 -0.98 18.20
#